data_AF-A0A258S9W4-F1
#
_entry.id   AF-A0A258S9W4-F1
#
_cell.length_a   1.000
_cell.length_b   1.000
_cell.length_c   1.000
_cell.angle_alpha   90.00
_cell.angle_beta   90.00
_cell.angle_gamma   90.00
#
_symmetry.space_group_name_H-M   'P 1'
#
loop_
_entity.id
_entity.type
_entity.pdbx_description
1 polymer ?
#
loop_
_entity_poly.entity_id
_entity_poly.type
_entity_poly.pdbx_seq_one_letter_code
_entity_poly.pdbx_strand_id
1 'polypeptide(L)' 'MFSHITLGSNDMARARAFYAPDRAAVAAFYAAALAHGGSDEGAPGLRPRYHPHYYAAYVRDPDGNKLQAVCHHDTDDRAG' A
#
# COMPACT_ATOMS: atom_id res chain seq x y z
N MET A 1 11.66 11.67 19.10
CA MET A 1 11.91 11.73 17.63
C MET A 1 10.76 11.00 16.97
N PHE A 2 9.85 11.70 16.28
CA PHE A 2 8.71 11.06 15.62
C PHE A 2 9.20 10.48 14.29
N SER A 3 9.19 9.15 14.16
CA SER A 3 9.77 8.43 13.01
C SER A 3 8.80 8.20 11.85
N HIS A 4 7.58 8.74 11.91
CA HIS A 4 6.64 8.66 10.79
C HIS A 4 5.58 9.77 10.87
N ILE A 5 5.15 10.25 9.71
CA ILE A 5 3.97 11.09 9.54
C ILE A 5 2.89 10.23 8.90
N THR A 6 1.79 10.01 9.61
CA THR A 6 0.57 9.43 9.05
C THR A 6 -0.28 10.57 8.51
N LEU A 7 -0.37 10.71 7.19
CA LEU A 7 -1.30 11.65 6.56
C LEU A 7 -2.69 11.01 6.53
N GLY A 8 -3.47 11.25 7.57
CA GLY A 8 -4.90 10.94 7.60
C GLY A 8 -5.70 12.09 7.00
N SER A 9 -6.52 11.81 5.99
CA SER A 9 -7.53 12.75 5.49
C SER A 9 -8.87 12.39 6.11
N ASN A 10 -9.63 13.38 6.59
CA ASN A 10 -11.05 13.22 6.91
C ASN A 10 -11.94 13.25 5.65
N ASP A 11 -11.39 13.67 4.52
CA ASP A 11 -12.00 13.60 3.20
C ASP A 11 -11.58 12.29 2.51
N MET A 12 -12.46 11.28 2.61
CA MET A 12 -12.25 9.96 2.02
C MET A 12 -12.22 9.99 0.49
N ALA A 13 -12.94 10.93 -0.13
CA ALA A 13 -12.98 11.04 -1.59
C ALA A 13 -11.61 11.49 -2.13
N ARG A 14 -10.98 12.46 -1.48
CA ARG A 14 -9.62 12.91 -1.83
C ARG A 14 -8.54 11.93 -1.39
N ALA A 15 -8.73 11.24 -0.27
CA ALA A 15 -7.81 10.19 0.18
C ALA A 15 -7.64 9.07 -0.87
N ARG A 16 -8.70 8.79 -1.64
CA ARG A 16 -8.71 7.75 -2.67
C ARG A 16 -7.65 7.95 -3.75
N ALA A 17 -7.23 9.19 -4.03
CA ALA A 17 -6.15 9.47 -4.98
C ALA A 17 -4.78 8.95 -4.51
N PHE A 18 -4.61 8.67 -3.23
CA PHE A 18 -3.39 8.11 -2.64
C PHE A 18 -3.44 6.58 -2.49
N TYR A 19 -4.58 5.95 -2.76
CA TYR A 19 -4.69 4.49 -2.76
C TYR A 19 -4.18 3.90 -4.06
N ALA A 20 -3.67 2.67 -3.99
CA ALA A 20 -3.28 1.94 -5.17
C ALA A 20 -4.54 1.65 -6.02
N PRO A 21 -4.53 1.98 -7.32
CA PRO A 21 -5.71 1.84 -8.17
C PRO A 21 -6.13 0.38 -8.36
N ASP A 22 -5.18 -0.54 -8.26
CA ASP A 22 -5.38 -1.96 -8.45
C ASP A 22 -4.36 -2.78 -7.65
N ARG A 23 -4.53 -4.11 -7.62
CA ARG A 23 -3.62 -5.02 -6.90
C ARG A 23 -2.24 -5.08 -7.57
N ALA A 24 -2.16 -4.86 -8.88
CA ALA A 24 -0.91 -4.86 -9.62
C ALA A 24 -0.02 -3.66 -9.22
N ALA A 25 -0.63 -2.50 -8.96
CA ALA A 25 0.05 -1.31 -8.46
C ALA A 25 0.64 -1.53 -7.07
N VAL A 26 -0.05 -2.28 -6.19
CA VAL A 26 0.49 -2.69 -4.88
C VAL A 26 1.71 -3.60 -5.06
N ALA A 27 1.63 -4.57 -5.97
CA ALA A 27 2.75 -5.46 -6.26
C ALA A 27 3.94 -4.72 -6.91
N ALA A 28 3.68 -3.78 -7.82
CA ALA A 28 4.68 -2.94 -8.46
C ALA A 28 5.38 -2.02 -7.45
N PHE A 29 4.62 -1.41 -6.54
CA PHE A 29 5.17 -0.63 -5.41
C PHE A 29 6.12 -1.49 -4.58
N TYR A 30 5.69 -2.70 -4.19
CA TYR A 30 6.51 -3.60 -3.37
C TYR A 30 7.80 -4.00 -4.08
N ALA A 31 7.71 -4.41 -5.34
CA ALA A 31 8.88 -4.78 -6.14
C ALA A 31 9.86 -3.62 -6.31
N ALA A 32 9.35 -2.41 -6.61
CA ALA A 32 10.17 -1.21 -6.73
C ALA A 32 10.86 -0.86 -5.41
N ALA A 33 10.13 -0.90 -4.30
CA ALA A 33 10.69 -0.61 -2.99
C ALA A 33 11.86 -1.55 -2.63
N LEU A 34 11.71 -2.86 -2.87
CA LEU A 34 12.80 -3.82 -2.67
C LEU A 34 13.98 -3.57 -3.60
N ALA A 35 13.73 -3.26 -4.88
CA ALA A 35 14.78 -2.96 -5.85
C ALA A 35 15.59 -1.70 -5.50
N HIS A 36 14.99 -0.75 -4.77
CA HIS A 36 15.62 0.51 -4.36
C HIS A 36 16.17 0.49 -2.92
N GLY A 37 16.39 -0.69 -2.34
CA GLY A 37 17.03 -0.84 -1.04
C GLY A 37 16.07 -0.83 0.15
N GLY A 38 14.76 -0.87 -0.10
CA GLY A 38 13.78 -1.16 0.92
C GLY A 38 13.83 -2.64 1.34
N SER A 39 13.31 -2.94 2.52
CA SER A 39 13.21 -4.30 3.04
C SER A 39 11.76 -4.73 3.22
N ASP A 40 11.53 -6.04 3.09
CA ASP A 40 10.21 -6.65 3.25
C ASP A 40 9.73 -6.55 4.71
N GLU A 41 8.49 -6.08 4.89
CA GLU A 41 7.77 -6.12 6.17
C GLU A 41 6.35 -6.71 6.00
N GLY A 42 6.05 -7.27 4.84
CA GLY A 42 4.77 -7.86 4.51
C GLY A 42 4.51 -7.84 3.01
N ALA A 43 4.78 -8.98 2.37
CA ALA A 43 4.51 -9.19 0.95
C ALA A 43 3.06 -8.86 0.53
N PRO A 44 2.84 -8.47 -0.74
CA PRO A 44 1.52 -8.14 -1.26
C PRO A 44 0.50 -9.26 -1.02
N GLY A 45 -0.62 -8.94 -0.38
CA GLY A 45 -1.66 -9.92 -0.13
C GLY A 45 -2.93 -9.37 0.51
N LEU A 46 -3.97 -10.20 0.50
CA LEU A 46 -5.22 -9.90 1.20
C LEU A 46 -5.01 -9.89 2.71
N ARG A 47 -5.72 -8.97 3.38
CA ARG A 47 -5.74 -8.82 4.83
C ARG A 47 -7.20 -8.85 5.30
N PRO A 48 -7.84 -10.03 5.35
CA PRO A 48 -9.28 -10.15 5.62
C PRO A 48 -9.69 -9.67 7.01
N ARG A 49 -8.72 -9.46 7.93
CA ARG A 49 -8.93 -8.86 9.25
C ARG A 49 -9.45 -7.42 9.18
N TYR A 50 -9.13 -6.67 8.12
CA TYR A 50 -9.62 -5.30 7.94
C TYR A 50 -10.97 -5.29 7.22
N HIS A 51 -11.01 -5.82 6.00
CA HIS A 51 -12.22 -6.14 5.24
C HIS A 51 -11.86 -7.03 4.03
N PRO A 52 -12.83 -7.65 3.33
CA PRO A 52 -12.58 -8.68 2.31
C PRO A 52 -11.70 -8.25 1.13
N HIS A 53 -11.68 -6.95 0.81
CA HIS A 53 -10.96 -6.39 -0.35
C HIS A 53 -9.70 -5.62 0.03
N TYR A 54 -9.27 -5.68 1.29
CA TYR A 54 -8.07 -4.99 1.74
C TYR A 54 -6.83 -5.73 1.24
N TYR A 55 -6.27 -5.31 0.12
CA TYR A 55 -5.05 -5.85 -0.46
C TYR A 55 -3.89 -4.88 -0.23
N ALA A 56 -2.85 -5.30 0.50
CA ALA A 56 -1.78 -4.38 0.88
C ALA A 56 -0.39 -5.03 0.85
N ALA A 57 0.62 -4.19 0.72
CA ALA A 57 2.02 -4.52 0.90
C ALA A 57 2.69 -3.51 1.85
N TYR A 58 3.67 -3.98 2.61
CA TYR A 58 4.42 -3.18 3.58
C TYR A 58 5.91 -3.35 3.34
N VAL A 59 6.63 -2.23 3.36
CA VAL A 59 8.08 -2.18 3.19
C VAL A 59 8.67 -1.17 4.17
N ARG A 60 9.92 -1.40 4.56
CA ARG A 60 10.75 -0.39 5.21
C ARG A 60 11.64 0.28 4.19
N ASP A 61 11.71 1.60 4.20
CA ASP A 61 12.74 2.30 3.44
C ASP A 61 14.11 2.26 4.17
N PRO A 62 15.20 2.70 3.52
CA PRO A 62 16.53 2.73 4.14
C PRO A 62 16.64 3.60 5.41
N ASP A 63 15.74 4.57 5.58
CA ASP A 63 15.66 5.44 6.76
C ASP A 63 14.85 4.80 7.91
N GLY A 64 14.25 3.64 7.67
CA GLY A 64 13.45 2.89 8.63
C GLY A 64 11.97 3.29 8.68
N ASN A 65 11.49 4.14 7.77
CA ASN A 65 10.08 4.50 7.68
C ASN A 65 9.25 3.31 7.21
N LYS A 66 8.07 3.14 7.81
CA LYS A 66 7.10 2.14 7.36
C LYS A 66 6.27 2.72 6.23
N LEU A 67 6.41 2.14 5.04
CA LEU A 67 5.61 2.51 3.88
C LEU A 67 4.56 1.44 3.61
N GLN A 68 3.39 1.88 3.17
CA GLN A 68 2.27 1.00 2.83
C GLN A 68 1.65 1.43 1.51
N ALA A 69 1.45 0.45 0.64
CA ALA A 69 0.50 0.57 -0.47
C ALA A 69 -0.71 -0.33 -0.20
N VAL A 70 -1.90 0.19 -0.44
CA VAL A 70 -3.17 -0.52 -0.24
C VAL A 70 -4.12 -0.27 -1.40
N CYS A 71 -4.77 -1.33 -1.84
CA CYS A 71 -5.89 -1.33 -2.76
C CYS A 71 -7.12 -1.86 -2.02
N HIS A 72 -8.25 -1.16 -2.17
CA HIS A 72 -9.53 -1.54 -1.57
C HIS A 72 -10.50 -2.16 -2.58
N HIS A 73 -10.07 -2.34 -3.84
CA HIS A 73 -10.90 -2.88 -4.91
C HIS A 73 -10.99 -4.41 -4.85
N ASP A 74 -12.16 -4.88 -5.24
CA ASP A 74 -12.62 -6.26 -5.27
C ASP A 74 -11.78 -7.10 -6.23
N THR A 75 -11.43 -6.52 -7.38
CA THR A 75 -10.60 -7.13 -8.42
C THR A 75 -9.93 -6.05 -9.28
N ASP A 76 -8.93 -6.42 -10.08
CA ASP A 76 -8.19 -5.53 -10.98
C ASP A 76 -9.17 -4.82 -11.95
N ASP A 77 -9.48 -3.56 -11.69
CA ASP A 77 -10.52 -2.75 -12.36
C ASP A 77 -10.11 -2.29 -13.78
N ARG A 78 -9.21 -3.05 -14.44
CA ARG A 78 -8.69 -2.80 -15.81
C ARG A 78 -9.01 -3.92 -16.80
N ALA A 79 -10.02 -4.74 -16.54
CA ALA A 79 -10.72 -5.51 -17.56
C ALA A 79 -12.01 -4.78 -17.97
N GLY A 80 -11.88 -3.61 -18.62
CA GLY A 80 -12.98 -2.78 -19.09
C GLY A 80 -12.50 -1.67 -20.01
#